data_AF-A0AAU1V4M2-F1
#
_entry.id   AF-A0AAU1V4M2-F1
#
_cell.length_a   1.000
_cell.length_b   1.000
_cell.length_c   1.000
_cell.angle_alpha   90.00
_cell.angle_beta   90.00
_cell.angle_gamma   90.00
#
_symmetry.space_group_name_H-M   'P 1'
#
loop_
_entity.id
_entity.type
_entity.pdbx_description
1 polymer ?
#
loop_
_entity_poly.entity_id
_entity_poly.type
_entity_poly.pdbx_seq_one_letter_code
_entity_poly.pdbx_strand_id
1 'polypeptide(L)'
;MSLRSTLTRLAITTAAGALVTSVAVAPALADDDWGGGDGGDPGFSQGGQGGQGGQDSQGGQGNSDGSGQQGDWNQGDDHHDDQRLSRGVVTASELLLRSAPNRGSQVIRVAHRGERVSIFCRTNGQSVDGNRQWYLLTDGTWAWGSARYIDTIGTPPRWC
;
A
#
# COMPACT_ATOMS: atom_id res chain seq x y z
N MET A 1 26.61 21.43 41.48
CA MET A 1 25.31 21.67 42.15
C MET A 1 24.36 20.55 41.78
N SER A 2 23.87 19.81 42.79
CA SER A 2 23.09 18.58 42.61
C SER A 2 21.59 18.92 42.65
N LEU A 3 20.89 18.76 41.51
CA LEU A 3 19.45 19.02 41.44
C LEU A 3 18.71 17.76 41.91
N ARG A 4 18.28 17.79 43.16
CA ARG A 4 17.33 16.85 43.76
C ARG A 4 15.95 17.14 43.18
N SER A 5 15.54 16.40 42.14
CA SER A 5 14.18 16.50 41.62
C SER A 5 13.28 15.50 42.34
N THR A 6 12.37 16.03 43.13
CA THR A 6 11.39 15.34 43.96
C THR A 6 10.39 14.55 43.11
N LEU A 7 10.26 13.26 43.41
CA LEU A 7 9.22 12.36 42.90
C LEU A 7 7.82 12.87 43.30
N THR A 8 7.10 13.49 42.36
CA THR A 8 5.67 13.77 42.50
C THR A 8 4.90 12.49 42.19
N ARG A 9 4.44 11.78 43.24
CA ARG A 9 3.49 10.68 43.10
C ARG A 9 2.10 11.24 42.78
N LEU A 10 1.67 11.15 41.52
CA LEU A 10 0.26 11.31 41.16
C LEU A 10 -0.44 9.97 41.33
N ALA A 11 -1.26 9.84 42.37
CA ALA A 11 -2.28 8.81 42.47
C ALA A 11 -3.59 9.39 41.94
N ILE A 12 -4.13 8.86 40.83
CA ILE A 12 -5.48 9.21 40.38
C ILE A 12 -6.21 7.93 39.93
N THR A 13 -7.06 7.49 40.86
CA THR A 13 -8.34 6.75 40.76
C THR A 13 -8.69 6.05 39.45
N THR A 14 -8.83 4.72 39.55
CA THR A 14 -9.57 3.85 38.64
C THR A 14 -11.08 4.09 38.75
N ALA A 15 -11.75 4.42 37.63
CA ALA A 15 -13.20 4.31 37.50
C ALA A 15 -13.51 3.18 36.51
N ALA A 16 -13.99 2.05 37.04
CA ALA A 16 -14.50 0.95 36.23
C ALA A 16 -15.96 1.26 35.85
N GLY A 17 -16.19 1.57 34.58
CA GLY A 17 -17.53 1.64 34.00
C GLY A 17 -17.81 0.37 33.20
N ALA A 18 -18.70 -0.49 33.68
CA ALA A 18 -19.23 -1.62 32.94
C ALA A 18 -20.51 -1.18 32.21
N LEU A 19 -20.52 -1.21 30.88
CA LEU A 19 -21.75 -1.11 30.08
C LEU A 19 -22.01 -2.47 29.44
N VAL A 20 -23.21 -2.98 29.70
CA VAL A 20 -23.70 -4.30 29.31
C VAL A 20 -24.40 -4.24 27.95
N THR A 21 -24.21 -5.33 27.20
CA THR A 21 -24.83 -5.88 25.96
C THR A 21 -26.30 -5.47 25.68
N SER A 22 -26.90 -5.50 24.48
CA SER A 22 -26.75 -6.33 23.26
C SER A 22 -27.82 -5.87 22.25
N VAL A 23 -27.57 -5.91 20.92
CA VAL A 23 -28.62 -6.13 19.91
C VAL A 23 -28.07 -7.01 18.77
N ALA A 24 -28.94 -7.91 18.30
CA ALA A 24 -28.71 -9.01 17.38
C ALA A 24 -28.48 -8.61 15.92
N VAL A 25 -27.92 -9.57 15.19
CA VAL A 25 -27.42 -9.53 13.81
C VAL A 25 -28.55 -9.62 12.77
N ALA A 26 -28.38 -8.99 11.60
CA ALA A 26 -29.00 -9.44 10.35
C ALA A 26 -27.91 -9.62 9.29
N PRO A 27 -27.66 -10.84 8.76
CA PRO A 27 -26.86 -11.00 7.56
C PRO A 27 -27.71 -10.57 6.35
N ALA A 28 -27.19 -9.64 5.55
CA ALA A 28 -27.64 -9.48 4.18
C ALA A 28 -26.81 -10.45 3.32
N LEU A 29 -27.40 -11.59 2.99
CA LEU A 29 -26.92 -12.46 1.92
C LEU A 29 -27.41 -11.84 0.61
N ALA A 30 -26.50 -11.29 -0.19
CA ALA A 30 -26.73 -11.11 -1.61
C ALA A 30 -25.96 -12.25 -2.30
N ASP A 31 -26.70 -13.28 -2.67
CA ASP A 31 -26.34 -14.20 -3.74
C ASP A 31 -26.66 -13.49 -5.05
N ASP A 32 -25.64 -13.11 -5.82
CA ASP A 32 -25.75 -12.97 -7.27
C ASP A 32 -24.90 -14.05 -7.93
N ASP A 33 -25.49 -15.25 -7.90
CA ASP A 33 -25.30 -16.34 -8.85
C ASP A 33 -25.39 -15.77 -10.28
N TRP A 34 -24.24 -15.48 -10.89
CA TRP A 34 -24.17 -15.28 -12.33
C TRP A 34 -24.33 -16.63 -12.98
N GLY A 35 -25.59 -16.92 -13.31
CA GLY A 35 -26.10 -18.22 -13.67
C GLY A 35 -25.32 -18.93 -14.77
N GLY A 36 -25.08 -20.21 -14.51
CA GLY A 36 -24.90 -21.20 -15.55
C GLY A 36 -26.20 -21.34 -16.35
N GLY A 37 -26.15 -20.93 -17.62
CA GLY A 37 -27.18 -21.24 -18.62
C GLY A 37 -26.59 -22.15 -19.69
N ASP A 38 -26.79 -23.45 -19.52
CA ASP A 38 -26.71 -24.44 -20.60
C ASP A 38 -27.92 -24.28 -21.53
N GLY A 39 -27.70 -24.31 -22.85
CA GLY A 39 -28.80 -24.55 -23.80
C GLY A 39 -28.58 -24.12 -25.26
N GLY A 40 -28.06 -25.05 -26.07
CA GLY A 40 -28.64 -25.38 -27.40
C GLY A 40 -28.21 -24.60 -28.66
N ASP A 41 -27.21 -25.16 -29.37
CA ASP A 41 -27.19 -25.67 -30.78
C ASP A 41 -28.13 -25.07 -31.89
N PRO A 42 -27.87 -25.32 -33.20
CA PRO A 42 -26.78 -24.89 -34.08
C PRO A 42 -27.31 -24.13 -35.32
N GLY A 43 -26.42 -23.44 -36.05
CA GLY A 43 -26.77 -22.78 -37.32
C GLY A 43 -25.67 -22.92 -38.35
N PHE A 44 -25.76 -23.97 -39.16
CA PHE A 44 -24.94 -24.26 -40.32
C PHE A 44 -25.37 -23.42 -41.55
N SER A 45 -24.49 -23.42 -42.57
CA SER A 45 -24.65 -22.93 -43.95
C SER A 45 -24.37 -21.43 -44.18
N GLN A 46 -23.80 -20.97 -45.30
CA GLN A 46 -23.21 -21.58 -46.49
C GLN A 46 -22.87 -20.39 -47.42
N GLY A 47 -21.68 -20.40 -48.03
CA GLY A 47 -21.34 -19.83 -49.35
C GLY A 47 -21.80 -18.43 -49.78
N GLY A 48 -20.88 -17.65 -50.37
CA GLY A 48 -21.30 -16.60 -51.29
C GLY A 48 -20.22 -15.56 -51.61
N GLN A 49 -19.75 -15.58 -52.85
CA GLN A 49 -18.88 -14.58 -53.47
C GLN A 49 -19.56 -13.21 -53.67
N GLY A 50 -18.77 -12.14 -53.78
CA GLY A 50 -19.02 -11.10 -54.78
C GLY A 50 -18.99 -9.62 -54.35
N GLY A 51 -18.24 -8.81 -55.12
CA GLY A 51 -18.52 -7.39 -55.44
C GLY A 51 -18.08 -6.34 -54.41
N GLN A 52 -16.99 -5.58 -54.64
CA GLN A 52 -16.87 -4.36 -55.49
C GLN A 52 -17.62 -3.12 -54.97
N GLY A 53 -16.85 -2.05 -54.73
CA GLY A 53 -17.31 -0.67 -54.91
C GLY A 53 -17.00 0.28 -53.75
N GLY A 54 -16.17 1.29 -54.00
CA GLY A 54 -16.02 2.46 -53.11
C GLY A 54 -14.60 2.99 -53.03
N GLN A 55 -14.18 3.72 -54.06
CA GLN A 55 -12.96 4.53 -54.10
C GLN A 55 -13.32 5.96 -53.69
N ASP A 56 -12.56 6.56 -52.77
CA ASP A 56 -12.22 7.97 -52.86
C ASP A 56 -10.92 8.26 -52.10
N SER A 57 -9.94 8.61 -52.92
CA SER A 57 -8.60 9.02 -52.57
C SER A 57 -8.58 10.47 -52.11
N GLN A 58 -7.83 10.75 -51.04
CA GLN A 58 -7.15 12.02 -50.73
C GLN A 58 -6.20 11.64 -49.57
N GLY A 59 -4.89 11.48 -49.75
CA GLY A 59 -3.95 12.32 -50.49
C GLY A 59 -2.94 12.83 -49.46
N GLY A 60 -1.70 12.33 -49.48
CA GLY A 60 -0.64 12.80 -48.60
C GLY A 60 0.51 11.82 -48.44
N GLN A 61 1.40 11.77 -49.43
CA GLN A 61 2.64 10.97 -49.43
C GLN A 61 3.64 11.40 -48.35
N GLY A 62 4.31 10.39 -47.77
CA GLY A 62 5.56 10.52 -47.03
C GLY A 62 6.31 9.17 -47.00
N ASN A 63 7.12 8.93 -48.04
CA ASN A 63 8.11 7.86 -48.21
C ASN A 63 9.18 7.97 -47.07
N SER A 64 9.86 6.96 -46.52
CA SER A 64 10.42 5.74 -47.09
C SER A 64 10.90 4.79 -45.96
N ASP A 65 11.00 3.51 -46.32
CA ASP A 65 12.01 2.52 -45.89
C ASP A 65 12.08 2.04 -44.43
N GLY A 66 11.95 0.72 -44.28
CA GLY A 66 12.74 0.00 -43.28
C GLY A 66 12.00 -1.11 -42.53
N SER A 67 11.96 -2.29 -43.13
CA SER A 67 11.97 -3.60 -42.48
C SER A 67 10.98 -3.86 -41.34
N GLY A 68 9.96 -4.68 -41.62
CA GLY A 68 9.15 -5.27 -40.57
C GLY A 68 9.96 -6.11 -39.60
N GLN A 69 9.47 -6.24 -38.38
CA GLN A 69 9.70 -7.39 -37.50
C GLN A 69 8.60 -7.37 -36.43
N GLN A 70 8.02 -8.54 -36.22
CA GLN A 70 7.09 -8.83 -35.14
C GLN A 70 7.71 -8.44 -33.78
N GLY A 71 6.88 -7.92 -32.88
CA GLY A 71 7.24 -7.75 -31.47
C GLY A 71 6.08 -7.08 -30.75
N ASP A 72 5.18 -7.87 -30.19
CA ASP A 72 5.17 -8.20 -28.76
C ASP A 72 4.33 -7.17 -28.01
N TRP A 73 3.04 -7.51 -27.83
CA TRP A 73 2.11 -6.77 -27.00
C TRP A 73 2.47 -6.97 -25.54
N ASN A 74 3.58 -6.40 -25.09
CA ASN A 74 3.90 -6.36 -23.68
C ASN A 74 3.29 -5.10 -23.07
N GLN A 75 2.01 -5.24 -22.70
CA GLN A 75 1.30 -4.30 -21.86
C GLN A 75 2.02 -4.12 -20.51
N GLY A 76 2.11 -2.86 -20.07
CA GLY A 76 2.19 -2.54 -18.65
C GLY A 76 3.48 -1.89 -18.18
N ASP A 77 3.67 -0.62 -18.50
CA ASP A 77 4.46 0.29 -17.67
C ASP A 77 3.78 1.66 -17.63
N ASP A 78 2.53 1.65 -17.17
CA ASP A 78 1.81 2.86 -16.75
C ASP A 78 2.43 3.41 -15.45
N HIS A 79 2.55 4.73 -15.42
CA HIS A 79 3.10 5.60 -14.39
C HIS A 79 2.62 5.29 -12.95
N HIS A 80 3.41 4.57 -12.15
CA HIS A 80 3.11 4.22 -10.74
C HIS A 80 4.10 4.82 -9.71
N ASP A 81 4.47 6.09 -9.84
CA ASP A 81 5.31 6.76 -8.83
C ASP A 81 4.54 7.17 -7.56
N ASP A 82 3.21 7.11 -7.57
CA ASP A 82 2.39 7.64 -6.46
C ASP A 82 2.14 6.66 -5.30
N GLN A 83 2.45 5.37 -5.43
CA GLN A 83 2.02 4.35 -4.44
C GLN A 83 3.05 3.28 -4.08
N ARG A 84 4.29 3.35 -4.57
CA ARG A 84 5.30 2.35 -4.18
C ARG A 84 5.78 2.55 -2.75
N LEU A 85 5.27 1.72 -1.84
CA LEU A 85 5.80 1.58 -0.48
C LEU A 85 7.23 1.05 -0.55
N SER A 86 8.13 1.70 0.18
CA SER A 86 9.46 1.12 0.45
C SER A 86 9.32 -0.03 1.43
N ARG A 87 10.30 -0.92 1.49
CA ARG A 87 10.33 -2.01 2.47
C ARG A 87 11.50 -1.85 3.42
N GLY A 88 11.37 -2.42 4.61
CA GLY A 88 12.47 -2.52 5.55
C GLY A 88 12.38 -3.75 6.44
N VAL A 89 13.44 -3.99 7.21
CA VAL A 89 13.52 -5.05 8.20
C VAL A 89 13.93 -4.45 9.54
N VAL A 90 13.20 -4.78 10.59
CA VAL A 90 13.50 -4.31 11.95
C VAL A 90 14.76 -4.97 12.47
N THR A 91 15.70 -4.16 12.97
CA THR A 91 17.02 -4.63 13.47
C THR A 91 17.15 -4.58 14.99
N ALA A 92 16.23 -3.91 15.69
CA ALA A 92 16.14 -3.94 17.15
C ALA A 92 15.42 -5.20 17.65
N SER A 93 15.68 -5.64 18.89
CA SER A 93 14.90 -6.72 19.52
C SER A 93 13.42 -6.36 19.62
N GLU A 94 13.15 -5.13 20.06
CA GLU A 94 11.83 -4.53 20.16
C GLU A 94 11.91 -3.08 19.67
N LEU A 95 11.07 -2.74 18.71
CA LEU A 95 10.91 -1.39 18.19
C LEU A 95 9.51 -0.90 18.57
N LEU A 96 9.47 0.09 19.46
CA LEU A 96 8.23 0.75 19.85
C LEU A 96 7.77 1.66 18.71
N LEU A 97 6.66 1.30 18.07
CA LEU A 97 6.00 2.09 17.04
C LEU A 97 5.02 3.06 17.70
N ARG A 98 5.01 4.32 17.25
CA ARG A 98 4.41 5.42 18.00
C ARG A 98 3.44 6.27 17.18
N SER A 99 2.61 7.06 17.85
CA SER A 99 1.66 7.96 17.18
C SER A 99 2.30 9.19 16.55
N ALA A 100 3.53 9.56 16.95
CA ALA A 100 4.28 10.68 16.36
C ALA A 100 5.79 10.36 16.30
N PRO A 101 6.59 11.07 15.48
CA PRO A 101 8.02 10.82 15.30
C PRO A 101 8.87 11.36 16.47
N ASN A 102 8.50 10.98 17.69
CA ASN A 102 9.20 11.32 18.92
C ASN A 102 9.00 10.23 19.99
N ARG A 103 9.95 10.11 20.92
CA ARG A 103 9.98 9.05 21.95
C ARG A 103 8.97 9.27 23.09
N GLY A 104 8.36 10.44 23.19
CA GLY A 104 7.36 10.76 24.22
C GLY A 104 5.92 10.42 23.82
N SER A 105 5.67 10.22 22.52
CA SER A 105 4.34 9.92 22.01
C SER A 105 3.89 8.50 22.33
N GLN A 106 2.57 8.31 22.32
CA GLN A 106 1.92 7.03 22.63
C GLN A 106 2.49 5.89 21.80
N VAL A 107 2.80 4.77 22.46
CA VAL A 107 3.16 3.52 21.78
C VAL A 107 1.89 2.89 21.25
N ILE A 108 1.85 2.65 19.94
CA ILE A 108 0.73 2.04 19.22
C ILE A 108 0.93 0.53 19.13
N ARG A 109 2.15 0.07 18.82
CA ARG A 109 2.50 -1.33 18.63
C ARG A 109 3.99 -1.56 18.90
N VAL A 110 4.38 -2.81 19.11
CA VAL A 110 5.78 -3.25 19.09
C VAL A 110 6.04 -4.06 17.82
N ALA A 111 7.14 -3.75 17.14
CA ALA A 111 7.68 -4.56 16.05
C ALA A 111 8.95 -5.27 16.51
N HIS A 112 9.16 -6.51 16.08
CA HIS A 112 10.25 -7.34 16.57
C HIS A 112 11.37 -7.51 15.54
N ARG A 113 12.56 -7.90 16.00
CA ARG A 113 13.71 -8.18 15.14
C ARG A 113 13.33 -9.12 13.99
N GLY A 114 13.69 -8.75 12.77
CA GLY A 114 13.44 -9.54 11.56
C GLY A 114 12.06 -9.30 10.94
N GLU A 115 11.16 -8.59 11.62
CA GLU A 115 9.87 -8.21 11.05
C GLU A 115 10.07 -7.35 9.81
N ARG A 116 9.38 -7.72 8.73
CA ARG A 116 9.35 -6.94 7.49
C ARG A 116 8.27 -5.89 7.60
N VAL A 117 8.64 -4.65 7.29
CA VAL A 117 7.74 -3.50 7.37
C VAL A 117 7.63 -2.81 6.01
N SER A 118 6.44 -2.30 5.73
CA SER A 118 6.07 -1.47 4.61
C SER A 118 6.11 0.00 5.06
N ILE A 119 6.92 0.78 4.37
CA ILE A 119 7.23 2.18 4.71
C ILE A 119 6.56 3.09 3.69
N PHE A 120 5.67 3.96 4.16
CA PHE A 120 4.97 4.92 3.33
C PHE A 120 5.83 6.14 3.00
N CYS A 121 6.42 6.77 4.03
CA CYS A 121 7.27 7.93 3.87
C CYS A 121 8.22 8.10 5.06
N ARG A 122 9.20 9.00 4.92
CA ARG A 122 10.15 9.41 5.95
C ARG A 122 9.95 10.86 6.36
N THR A 123 10.28 11.16 7.62
CA THR A 123 10.33 12.54 8.13
C THR A 123 11.47 12.74 9.13
N ASN A 124 11.72 14.00 9.48
CA ASN A 124 12.60 14.37 10.58
C ASN A 124 11.81 14.40 11.89
N GLY A 125 12.38 13.85 12.95
CA GLY A 125 11.79 13.83 14.28
C GLY A 125 12.82 13.91 15.39
N GLN A 126 12.43 13.47 16.59
CA GLN A 126 13.35 13.41 17.73
C GLN A 126 14.53 12.48 17.42
N SER A 127 15.74 12.87 17.83
CA SER A 127 16.93 12.02 17.67
C SER A 127 16.85 10.76 18.54
N VAL A 128 17.16 9.62 17.92
CA VAL A 128 17.34 8.32 18.56
C VAL A 128 18.72 7.80 18.18
N ASP A 129 19.60 7.67 19.16
CA ASP A 129 21.02 7.28 18.98
C ASP A 129 21.74 8.03 17.85
N GLY A 130 21.49 9.35 17.76
CA GLY A 130 22.09 10.23 16.75
C GLY A 130 21.35 10.29 15.41
N ASN A 131 20.33 9.45 15.19
CA ASN A 131 19.54 9.44 13.96
C ASN A 131 18.18 10.13 14.17
N ARG A 132 17.87 11.14 13.35
CA ARG A 132 16.62 11.91 13.40
C ARG A 132 15.57 11.45 12.40
N GLN A 133 15.87 10.47 11.56
CA GLN A 133 14.94 9.95 10.57
C GLN A 133 13.91 9.03 11.24
N TRP A 134 12.65 9.21 10.85
CA TRP A 134 11.52 8.37 11.24
C TRP A 134 10.76 7.92 10.01
N TYR A 135 10.20 6.72 10.07
CA TYR A 135 9.41 6.11 9.00
C TYR A 135 7.97 5.93 9.45
N LEU A 136 7.02 6.34 8.61
CA LEU A 136 5.61 6.02 8.78
C LEU A 136 5.37 4.64 8.20
N LEU A 137 5.03 3.68 9.06
CA LEU A 137 4.80 2.29 8.71
C LEU A 137 3.31 2.02 8.54
N THR A 138 2.97 1.16 7.61
CA THR A 138 1.56 0.84 7.26
C THR A 138 1.14 -0.56 7.66
N ASP A 139 2.04 -1.37 8.23
CA ASP A 139 1.73 -2.74 8.65
C ASP A 139 0.93 -2.74 9.95
N GLY A 140 -0.38 -3.01 9.81
CA GLY A 140 -1.36 -2.92 10.89
C GLY A 140 -1.84 -1.48 11.09
N THR A 141 -1.78 -0.99 12.32
CA THR A 141 -2.12 0.41 12.62
C THR A 141 -0.94 1.32 12.24
N TRP A 142 -1.24 2.37 11.48
CA TRP A 142 -0.24 3.33 11.04
C TRP A 142 0.50 3.93 12.22
N ALA A 143 1.83 3.83 12.20
CA ALA A 143 2.67 4.25 13.32
C ALA A 143 4.08 4.60 12.87
N TRP A 144 4.75 5.45 13.65
CA TRP A 144 6.09 5.92 13.43
C TRP A 144 7.12 5.00 14.07
N GLY A 145 8.05 4.49 13.27
CA GLY A 145 9.24 3.77 13.73
C GLY A 145 10.50 4.61 13.50
N SER A 146 11.47 4.54 14.42
CA SER A 146 12.77 5.20 14.20
C SER A 146 13.53 4.46 13.10
N ALA A 147 13.98 5.21 12.08
CA ALA A 147 14.82 4.66 11.01
C ALA A 147 16.16 4.12 11.51
N ARG A 148 16.57 4.50 12.74
CA ARG A 148 17.76 3.95 13.39
C ARG A 148 17.76 2.42 13.46
N TYR A 149 16.57 1.83 13.55
CA TYR A 149 16.34 0.41 13.81
C TYR A 149 15.59 -0.30 12.68
N ILE A 150 15.53 0.30 11.49
CA ILE A 150 14.90 -0.30 10.30
C ILE A 150 15.92 -0.24 9.17
N ASP A 151 16.36 -1.41 8.72
CA ASP A 151 17.20 -1.53 7.54
C ASP A 151 16.33 -1.45 6.28
N THR A 152 16.59 -0.50 5.41
CA THR A 152 15.74 -0.22 4.23
C THR A 152 16.18 -1.10 3.06
N ILE A 153 15.20 -1.70 2.37
CA ILE A 153 15.42 -2.58 1.23
C ILE A 153 14.91 -1.91 -0.06
N GLY A 154 15.79 -1.79 -1.05
CA GLY A 154 15.46 -1.23 -2.36
C GLY A 154 15.40 0.29 -2.34
N THR A 155 14.36 0.85 -2.95
CA THR A 155 14.21 2.31 -3.10
C THR A 155 14.03 2.98 -1.73
N PRO A 156 14.81 4.04 -1.42
CA PRO A 156 14.63 4.81 -0.19
C PRO A 156 13.22 5.39 -0.07
N PRO A 157 12.62 5.45 1.14
CA PRO A 157 11.33 6.07 1.35
C PRO A 157 11.32 7.54 0.90
N ARG A 158 10.23 7.94 0.23
CA ARG A 158 9.95 9.33 -0.09
C ARG A 158 9.73 10.16 1.18
N TRP A 159 9.87 11.47 1.07
CA TRP A 159 9.52 12.37 2.16
C TRP A 159 8.01 12.43 2.37
N CYS A 160 7.61 12.53 3.63
CA CYS A 160 6.39 13.21 4.02
C CYS A 160 6.68 14.73 3.98
#